data_AF-A0A963IBI4-F1
#
_entry.id   AF-A0A963IBI4-F1
#
_cell.length_a   1.000
_cell.length_b   1.000
_cell.length_c   1.000
_cell.angle_alpha   90.00
_cell.angle_beta   90.00
_cell.angle_gamma   90.00
#
_symmetry.space_group_name_H-M   'P 1'
#
loop_
_entity.id
_entity.type
_entity.pdbx_description
1 polymer ?
#
loop_
_entity_poly.entity_id
_entity_poly.type
_entity_poly.pdbx_seq_one_letter_code
_entity_poly.pdbx_strand_id
1 'polypeptide(L)'
;KQDNMMESPDFTDPAHGIPVFSLYGEVRRPTAAMMDSFDVLLVDLQDLGCRIYTFITTLRYVLEAAAAHGKAVWVLDRPNPAGRPVEGLTLRAGWESFVGAGPLPMRHGLTLGELARWFIAEFKIDVECEVITMDGWQPEAAPGYGWPIGVRSWVNPSPNAPNLSMARAYAGTVMLEGTTLSEGRGTTRPLEVFGAPDLDAAALLRDMHALAPQWLQGCRLRECWFEPTFHKHAGSQCHGVQIHVDDGAYQHHRFQPWRLQALAFKAVLRQCADYPLWRDFPYEYEYDRLAIDLINGSPLLREWVEDAAATPEDLEAITAPDEAAWRAARGAFLLY
;
A
#
# COMPACT_ATOMS: atom_id res chain seq x y z
N LYS A 1 -11.57 13.41 7.38
CA LYS A 1 -10.44 14.03 8.12
C LYS A 1 -9.07 13.51 7.66
N GLN A 2 -8.89 12.22 7.34
CA GLN A 2 -7.57 11.65 6.99
C GLN A 2 -7.10 11.81 5.52
N ASP A 3 -7.77 12.59 4.67
CA ASP A 3 -7.29 12.76 3.28
C ASP A 3 -6.06 13.70 3.17
N ASN A 4 -5.76 14.47 4.23
CA ASN A 4 -4.84 15.62 4.16
C ASN A 4 -3.85 15.70 5.34
N MET A 5 -3.28 14.60 5.83
CA MET A 5 -2.28 14.66 6.92
C MET A 5 -2.77 15.41 8.16
N MET A 6 -4.09 15.40 8.41
CA MET A 6 -4.64 16.09 9.56
C MET A 6 -4.26 15.33 10.81
N GLU A 7 -3.38 15.93 11.59
CA GLU A 7 -3.01 15.43 12.91
C GLU A 7 -4.25 15.27 13.79
N SER A 8 -4.30 14.16 14.50
CA SER A 8 -5.33 13.91 15.52
C SER A 8 -4.73 14.24 16.88
N PRO A 9 -5.42 14.99 17.76
CA PRO A 9 -4.92 15.27 19.09
C PRO A 9 -5.12 14.07 20.02
N ASP A 10 -4.38 14.06 21.11
CA ASP A 10 -4.66 13.20 22.26
C ASP A 10 -6.01 13.59 22.88
N PHE A 11 -6.71 12.60 23.45
CA PHE A 11 -7.97 12.84 24.16
C PHE A 11 -8.25 11.74 25.19
N THR A 12 -9.25 11.95 26.05
CA THR A 12 -9.76 10.89 26.92
C THR A 12 -11.00 10.29 26.27
N ASP A 13 -11.02 8.97 26.08
CA ASP A 13 -12.16 8.29 25.53
C ASP A 13 -13.41 8.53 26.40
N PRO A 14 -14.50 9.09 25.85
CA PRO A 14 -15.65 9.50 26.66
C PRO A 14 -16.45 8.32 27.22
N ALA A 15 -16.32 7.12 26.65
CA ALA A 15 -17.07 5.95 27.09
C ALA A 15 -16.34 5.15 28.17
N HIS A 16 -15.02 5.00 28.04
CA HIS A 16 -14.19 4.14 28.89
C HIS A 16 -13.32 4.94 29.88
N GLY A 17 -13.18 6.25 29.69
CA GLY A 17 -12.37 7.11 30.56
C GLY A 17 -10.87 6.84 30.48
N ILE A 18 -10.40 6.16 29.43
CA ILE A 18 -8.98 5.84 29.21
C ILE A 18 -8.29 6.90 28.34
N PRO A 19 -7.00 7.16 28.53
CA PRO A 19 -6.25 8.06 27.65
C PRO A 19 -6.10 7.45 26.25
N VAL A 20 -6.24 8.30 25.23
CA VAL A 20 -5.99 7.99 23.82
C VAL A 20 -4.87 8.87 23.34
N PHE A 21 -3.79 8.23 22.89
CA PHE A 21 -2.60 8.90 22.37
C PHE A 21 -2.55 8.81 20.85
N SER A 22 -2.20 9.92 20.20
CA SER A 22 -2.03 9.99 18.76
C SER A 22 -0.59 9.73 18.35
N LEU A 23 -0.37 8.66 17.59
CA LEU A 23 0.91 8.35 16.92
C LEU A 23 0.98 8.92 15.49
N TYR A 24 0.10 9.87 15.18
CA TYR A 24 0.04 10.58 13.90
C TYR A 24 -0.11 12.10 14.10
N GLY A 25 0.02 12.58 15.36
CA GLY A 25 0.11 13.98 15.75
C GLY A 25 1.58 14.40 15.86
N GLU A 26 1.98 15.21 16.84
CA GLU A 26 3.37 15.68 16.99
C GLU A 26 4.44 14.57 16.92
N VAL A 27 4.11 13.37 17.42
CA VAL A 27 5.00 12.22 17.49
C VAL A 27 4.49 11.04 16.69
N ARG A 28 5.41 10.30 16.06
CA ARG A 28 5.12 9.06 15.32
C ARG A 28 5.60 7.83 16.06
N ARG A 29 6.41 8.04 17.09
CA ARG A 29 6.92 7.03 18.03
C ARG A 29 6.29 7.30 19.39
N PRO A 30 5.88 6.27 20.15
CA PRO A 30 5.43 6.45 21.52
C PRO A 30 6.48 7.19 22.36
N THR A 31 6.05 8.16 23.18
CA THR A 31 6.93 8.84 24.13
C THR A 31 7.14 7.98 25.38
N ALA A 32 8.18 8.26 26.17
CA ALA A 32 8.42 7.58 27.45
C ALA A 32 7.18 7.62 28.37
N ALA A 33 6.51 8.78 28.46
CA ALA A 33 5.31 8.95 29.26
C ALA A 33 4.14 8.06 28.78
N MET A 34 4.00 7.86 27.46
CA MET A 34 3.01 6.92 26.92
C MET A 34 3.38 5.48 27.29
N MET A 35 4.65 5.09 27.14
CA MET A 35 5.13 3.74 27.45
C MET A 35 5.03 3.37 28.93
N ASP A 36 5.08 4.35 29.84
CA ASP A 36 4.94 4.13 31.29
C ASP A 36 3.51 3.76 31.72
N SER A 37 2.52 3.91 30.83
CA SER A 37 1.11 3.69 31.16
C SER A 37 0.63 2.23 31.07
N PHE A 38 1.47 1.32 30.56
CA PHE A 38 1.12 -0.10 30.36
C PHE A 38 2.36 -1.01 30.46
N ASP A 39 2.14 -2.31 30.65
CA ASP A 39 3.20 -3.33 30.61
C ASP A 39 3.20 -4.10 29.27
N VAL A 40 2.01 -4.31 28.70
CA VAL A 40 1.79 -5.03 27.44
C VAL A 40 1.01 -4.12 26.48
N LEU A 41 1.50 -3.98 25.25
CA LEU A 41 0.79 -3.31 24.17
C LEU A 41 0.16 -4.34 23.23
N LEU A 42 -1.15 -4.20 23.01
CA LEU A 42 -1.88 -5.02 22.04
C LEU A 42 -1.95 -4.30 20.69
N VAL A 43 -1.50 -4.94 19.62
CA VAL A 43 -1.68 -4.48 18.24
C VAL A 43 -2.85 -5.24 17.64
N ASP A 44 -3.98 -4.55 17.44
CA ASP A 44 -5.19 -5.10 16.83
C ASP A 44 -5.70 -4.18 15.70
N LEU A 45 -4.98 -4.19 14.57
CA LEU A 45 -5.25 -3.29 13.43
C LEU A 45 -5.45 -4.08 12.13
N GLN A 46 -6.41 -3.65 11.32
CA GLN A 46 -6.56 -4.19 9.97
C GLN A 46 -5.70 -3.40 8.98
N ASP A 47 -4.68 -4.05 8.44
CA ASP A 47 -3.79 -3.53 7.39
C ASP A 47 -4.31 -3.85 5.97
N LEU A 48 -3.68 -3.28 4.94
CA LEU A 48 -4.02 -3.50 3.52
C LEU A 48 -3.07 -4.43 2.76
N GLY A 49 -1.95 -4.86 3.35
CA GLY A 49 -0.95 -5.71 2.69
C GLY A 49 -0.04 -4.98 1.73
N CYS A 50 0.23 -3.70 2.01
CA CYS A 50 1.02 -2.80 1.16
C CYS A 50 2.02 -2.01 1.99
N ARG A 51 3.27 -1.92 1.54
CA ARG A 51 4.40 -1.30 2.27
C ARG A 51 4.12 0.12 2.75
N ILE A 52 3.42 0.90 1.94
CA ILE A 52 3.20 2.32 2.17
C ILE A 52 1.98 2.59 3.06
N TYR A 53 1.19 1.57 3.41
CA TYR A 53 0.14 1.72 4.41
C TYR A 53 0.76 1.77 5.80
N THR A 54 0.71 2.94 6.43
CA THR A 54 1.63 3.32 7.52
C THR A 54 1.41 2.59 8.85
N PHE A 55 0.38 1.74 8.96
CA PHE A 55 0.20 0.86 10.12
C PHE A 55 1.38 -0.09 10.32
N ILE A 56 2.04 -0.55 9.25
CA ILE A 56 3.24 -1.39 9.37
C ILE A 56 4.45 -0.60 9.90
N THR A 57 4.55 0.68 9.56
CA THR A 57 5.58 1.58 10.12
C THR A 57 5.31 1.83 11.59
N THR A 58 4.05 2.09 11.96
CA THR A 58 3.64 2.22 13.37
C THR A 58 3.98 0.95 14.15
N LEU A 59 3.71 -0.24 13.60
CA LEU A 59 4.11 -1.52 14.21
C LEU A 59 5.62 -1.57 14.48
N ARG A 60 6.45 -1.28 13.47
CA ARG A 60 7.91 -1.23 13.65
C ARG A 60 8.33 -0.26 14.76
N TYR A 61 7.79 0.95 14.75
CA TYR A 61 8.13 1.98 15.73
C TYR A 61 7.72 1.61 17.16
N VAL A 62 6.58 0.94 17.31
CA VAL A 62 6.13 0.41 18.60
C VAL A 62 7.01 -0.74 19.08
N LEU A 63 7.44 -1.64 18.21
CA LEU A 63 8.39 -2.71 18.56
C LEU A 63 9.72 -2.14 19.05
N GLU A 64 10.28 -1.16 18.35
CA GLU A 64 11.52 -0.48 18.75
C GLU A 64 11.36 0.28 20.07
N ALA A 65 10.22 0.96 20.30
CA ALA A 65 9.94 1.65 21.55
C ALA A 65 9.74 0.66 22.72
N ALA A 66 9.03 -0.44 22.49
CA ALA A 66 8.80 -1.47 23.51
C ALA A 66 10.12 -2.12 23.95
N ALA A 67 11.02 -2.41 23.00
CA ALA A 67 12.38 -2.89 23.29
C ALA A 67 13.13 -1.92 24.23
N ALA A 68 13.11 -0.62 23.89
CA ALA A 68 13.82 0.40 24.66
C ALA A 68 13.26 0.60 26.08
N HIS A 69 11.98 0.29 26.31
CA HIS A 69 11.27 0.49 27.57
C HIS A 69 10.97 -0.81 28.33
N GLY A 70 11.46 -1.96 27.87
CA GLY A 70 11.23 -3.26 28.49
C GLY A 70 9.75 -3.65 28.54
N LYS A 71 8.98 -3.31 27.49
CA LYS A 71 7.55 -3.65 27.37
C LYS A 71 7.36 -4.85 26.44
N ALA A 72 6.26 -5.57 26.63
CA ALA A 72 5.87 -6.65 25.72
C ALA A 72 4.90 -6.13 24.64
N VAL A 73 4.96 -6.72 23.45
CA VAL A 73 4.05 -6.42 22.33
C VAL A 73 3.34 -7.68 21.87
N TRP A 74 2.01 -7.67 21.91
CA TRP A 74 1.17 -8.79 21.49
C TRP A 74 0.39 -8.40 20.24
N VAL A 75 0.61 -9.11 19.14
CA VAL A 75 -0.09 -8.86 17.88
C VAL A 75 -1.29 -9.79 17.77
N LEU A 76 -2.49 -9.22 17.79
CA LEU A 76 -3.73 -9.94 17.50
C LEU A 76 -3.87 -10.02 15.99
N ASP A 77 -3.35 -11.10 15.41
CA ASP A 77 -3.09 -11.13 13.99
C ASP A 77 -4.38 -11.12 13.15
N ARG A 78 -4.29 -10.54 11.95
CA ARG A 78 -5.44 -10.32 11.06
C ARG A 78 -5.13 -10.71 9.62
N PRO A 79 -6.16 -11.05 8.82
CA PRO A 79 -5.95 -11.41 7.43
C PRO A 79 -5.30 -10.28 6.64
N ASN A 80 -4.31 -10.61 5.80
CA ASN A 80 -3.83 -9.69 4.76
C ASN A 80 -4.85 -9.70 3.60
N PRO A 81 -5.56 -8.60 3.31
CA PRO A 81 -6.59 -8.56 2.26
C PRO A 81 -6.03 -8.56 0.83
N ALA A 82 -4.75 -8.20 0.66
CA ALA A 82 -4.03 -8.34 -0.60
C ALA A 82 -3.48 -9.78 -0.80
N GLY A 83 -3.58 -10.66 0.19
CA GLY A 83 -3.16 -12.06 0.13
C GLY A 83 -1.65 -12.27 -0.04
N ARG A 84 -1.23 -13.44 -0.53
CA ARG A 84 0.18 -13.87 -0.56
C ARG A 84 1.06 -13.37 -1.71
N PRO A 85 0.56 -12.92 -2.88
CA PRO A 85 1.42 -12.49 -3.97
C PRO A 85 2.38 -11.38 -3.53
N VAL A 86 3.56 -11.43 -4.13
CA VAL A 86 4.64 -10.46 -3.93
C VAL A 86 4.77 -9.65 -5.18
N GLU A 87 4.89 -8.34 -5.04
CA GLU A 87 5.02 -7.44 -6.18
C GLU A 87 5.79 -6.16 -5.88
N GLY A 88 6.65 -5.76 -6.82
CA GLY A 88 7.30 -4.46 -6.84
C GLY A 88 8.72 -4.46 -6.26
N LEU A 89 9.41 -3.33 -6.44
CA LEU A 89 10.79 -3.16 -6.01
C LEU A 89 10.94 -3.12 -4.49
N THR A 90 12.03 -3.69 -4.01
CA THR A 90 12.46 -3.56 -2.61
C THR A 90 12.84 -2.11 -2.34
N LEU A 91 12.43 -1.59 -1.19
CA LEU A 91 12.85 -0.25 -0.76
C LEU A 91 14.38 -0.22 -0.59
N ARG A 92 15.05 0.74 -1.22
CA ARG A 92 16.50 0.87 -1.16
C ARG A 92 16.94 1.58 0.11
N ALA A 93 18.12 1.23 0.60
CA ALA A 93 18.75 1.95 1.71
C ALA A 93 18.84 3.45 1.41
N GLY A 94 18.48 4.28 2.40
CA GLY A 94 18.38 5.74 2.28
C GLY A 94 17.01 6.23 1.79
N TRP A 95 16.11 5.33 1.37
CA TRP A 95 14.74 5.65 0.97
C TRP A 95 13.71 5.38 2.06
N GLU A 96 14.15 5.01 3.26
CA GLU A 96 13.28 4.88 4.43
C GLU A 96 12.60 6.22 4.75
N SER A 97 11.35 6.12 5.16
CA SER A 97 10.49 7.25 5.54
C SER A 97 9.29 6.72 6.33
N PHE A 98 8.33 7.58 6.69
CA PHE A 98 7.11 7.11 7.37
C PHE A 98 6.26 6.16 6.51
N VAL A 99 6.33 6.29 5.19
CA VAL A 99 5.69 5.36 4.21
C VAL A 99 6.64 4.24 3.75
N GLY A 100 7.85 4.17 4.31
CA GLY A 100 8.91 3.25 3.90
C GLY A 100 9.52 2.52 5.08
N ALA A 101 8.75 1.60 5.67
CA ALA A 101 9.10 0.94 6.95
C ALA A 101 10.38 0.09 6.93
N GLY A 102 10.88 -0.32 5.77
CA GLY A 102 12.07 -1.15 5.62
C GLY A 102 12.19 -1.79 4.23
N PRO A 103 13.23 -2.63 4.01
CA PRO A 103 13.53 -3.24 2.72
C PRO A 103 12.59 -4.40 2.37
N LEU A 104 11.31 -4.09 2.19
CA LEU A 104 10.29 -5.00 1.66
C LEU A 104 9.71 -4.46 0.33
N PRO A 105 9.14 -5.31 -0.54
CA PRO A 105 8.50 -4.87 -1.77
C PRO A 105 7.14 -4.20 -1.51
N MET A 106 6.57 -3.55 -2.53
CA MET A 106 5.30 -2.82 -2.43
C MET A 106 4.15 -3.70 -1.92
N ARG A 107 3.94 -4.86 -2.53
CA ARG A 107 3.03 -5.91 -2.05
C ARG A 107 3.87 -7.00 -1.43
N HIS A 108 3.83 -7.13 -0.10
CA HIS A 108 4.75 -7.98 0.66
C HIS A 108 4.18 -9.37 0.98
N GLY A 109 2.86 -9.51 1.02
CA GLY A 109 2.14 -10.77 1.25
C GLY A 109 2.34 -11.43 2.60
N LEU A 110 2.58 -10.62 3.63
CA LEU A 110 2.66 -11.03 5.04
C LEU A 110 1.48 -10.43 5.84
N THR A 111 1.05 -11.08 6.91
CA THR A 111 0.16 -10.47 7.91
C THR A 111 0.93 -9.47 8.79
N LEU A 112 0.25 -8.72 9.67
CA LEU A 112 0.93 -7.86 10.64
C LEU A 112 1.75 -8.69 11.65
N GLY A 113 1.25 -9.85 12.07
CA GLY A 113 1.99 -10.75 12.96
C GLY A 113 3.26 -11.30 12.31
N GLU A 114 3.18 -11.71 11.05
CA GLU A 114 4.36 -12.16 10.30
C GLU A 114 5.35 -11.01 10.03
N LEU A 115 4.85 -9.79 9.76
CA LEU A 115 5.68 -8.59 9.66
C LEU A 115 6.36 -8.24 10.98
N ALA A 116 5.71 -8.38 12.13
CA ALA A 116 6.32 -8.13 13.44
C ALA A 116 7.55 -9.03 13.64
N ARG A 117 7.40 -10.34 13.33
CA ARG A 117 8.50 -11.31 13.39
C ARG A 117 9.63 -10.94 12.43
N TRP A 118 9.29 -10.52 11.21
CA TRP A 118 10.28 -10.08 10.23
C TRP A 118 11.03 -8.82 10.69
N PHE A 119 10.32 -7.79 11.17
CA PHE A 119 10.93 -6.55 11.68
C PHE A 119 11.88 -6.83 12.85
N ILE A 120 11.49 -7.71 13.78
CA ILE A 120 12.33 -8.11 14.91
C ILE A 120 13.65 -8.72 14.43
N ALA A 121 13.59 -9.64 13.46
CA ALA A 121 14.78 -10.30 12.93
C ALA A 121 15.65 -9.36 12.09
N GLU A 122 15.05 -8.60 11.17
CA GLU A 122 15.74 -7.71 10.24
C GLU A 122 16.46 -6.58 10.99
N PHE A 123 15.76 -5.93 11.92
CA PHE A 123 16.28 -4.80 12.68
C PHE A 123 16.90 -5.19 14.03
N LYS A 124 17.00 -6.49 14.32
CA LYS A 124 17.59 -7.04 15.56
C LYS A 124 17.00 -6.41 16.82
N ILE A 125 15.67 -6.30 16.85
CA ILE A 125 14.93 -5.68 17.94
C ILE A 125 14.83 -6.67 19.11
N ASP A 126 15.45 -6.36 20.24
CA ASP A 126 15.37 -7.17 21.46
C ASP A 126 14.09 -6.83 22.25
N VAL A 127 12.98 -7.48 21.89
CA VAL A 127 11.66 -7.23 22.47
C VAL A 127 10.92 -8.53 22.74
N GLU A 128 10.19 -8.59 23.85
CA GLU A 128 9.22 -9.65 24.09
C GLU A 128 8.01 -9.43 23.15
N CYS A 129 7.88 -10.28 22.14
CA CYS A 129 6.77 -10.20 21.20
C CYS A 129 6.06 -11.53 21.02
N GLU A 130 4.73 -11.52 21.19
CA GLU A 130 3.86 -12.66 20.95
C GLU A 130 2.92 -12.36 19.77
N VAL A 131 2.73 -13.33 18.89
CA VAL A 131 1.73 -13.25 17.82
C VAL A 131 0.62 -14.23 18.15
N ILE A 132 -0.58 -13.69 18.37
CA ILE A 132 -1.79 -14.49 18.55
C ILE A 132 -2.31 -14.85 17.17
N THR A 133 -2.01 -16.07 16.72
CA THR A 133 -2.35 -16.55 15.37
C THR A 133 -3.85 -16.76 15.19
N MET A 134 -4.34 -16.49 13.97
CA MET A 134 -5.70 -16.82 13.57
C MET A 134 -5.90 -18.34 13.46
N ASP A 135 -7.02 -18.85 13.96
CA ASP A 135 -7.41 -20.24 13.75
C ASP A 135 -8.06 -20.44 12.38
N GLY A 136 -7.67 -21.50 11.66
CA GLY A 136 -8.26 -21.93 10.40
C GLY A 136 -8.15 -20.95 9.22
N TRP A 137 -7.37 -19.86 9.33
CA TRP A 137 -7.19 -18.94 8.21
C TRP A 137 -6.38 -19.59 7.09
N GLN A 138 -6.93 -19.56 5.87
CA GLN A 138 -6.33 -20.15 4.68
C GLN A 138 -6.06 -19.03 3.65
N PRO A 139 -4.83 -18.48 3.61
CA PRO A 139 -4.55 -17.29 2.81
C PRO A 139 -4.68 -17.52 1.29
N GLU A 140 -4.49 -18.75 0.83
CA GLU A 140 -4.55 -19.11 -0.59
C GLU A 140 -5.93 -19.67 -1.01
N ALA A 141 -6.90 -19.74 -0.09
CA ALA A 141 -8.21 -20.31 -0.39
C ALA A 141 -9.12 -19.32 -1.14
N ALA A 142 -9.69 -19.80 -2.26
CA ALA A 142 -10.79 -19.13 -2.95
C ALA A 142 -12.07 -19.14 -2.10
N PRO A 143 -13.01 -18.19 -2.32
CA PRO A 143 -12.94 -17.05 -3.25
C PRO A 143 -12.22 -15.83 -2.65
N GLY A 144 -11.77 -15.96 -1.40
CA GLY A 144 -11.29 -14.86 -0.58
C GLY A 144 -9.87 -14.39 -0.90
N TYR A 145 -8.95 -15.34 -1.03
CA TYR A 145 -7.52 -15.13 -1.22
C TYR A 145 -6.97 -14.03 -0.30
N GLY A 146 -6.73 -14.41 0.96
CA GLY A 146 -6.40 -13.49 2.04
C GLY A 146 -7.64 -13.07 2.84
N TRP A 147 -8.67 -12.50 2.21
CA TRP A 147 -9.86 -12.05 2.96
C TRP A 147 -10.93 -13.15 3.12
N PRO A 148 -11.41 -13.49 4.32
CA PRO A 148 -12.41 -14.53 4.53
C PRO A 148 -13.84 -14.04 4.20
N ILE A 149 -14.14 -13.96 2.90
CA ILE A 149 -15.43 -13.52 2.35
C ILE A 149 -16.58 -14.35 2.93
N GLY A 150 -17.66 -13.68 3.33
CA GLY A 150 -18.83 -14.31 3.93
C GLY A 150 -18.69 -14.65 5.42
N VAL A 151 -17.47 -14.55 5.97
CA VAL A 151 -17.18 -14.80 7.40
C VAL A 151 -16.86 -13.50 8.14
N ARG A 152 -16.13 -12.56 7.50
CA ARG A 152 -15.81 -11.26 8.10
C ARG A 152 -16.35 -10.09 7.27
N SER A 153 -16.97 -9.14 7.98
CA SER A 153 -17.35 -7.85 7.42
C SER A 153 -16.13 -6.98 7.16
N TRP A 154 -16.14 -6.27 6.03
CA TRP A 154 -15.15 -5.22 5.78
C TRP A 154 -15.48 -4.00 6.65
N VAL A 155 -14.50 -3.54 7.41
CA VAL A 155 -14.54 -2.27 8.14
C VAL A 155 -13.40 -1.44 7.60
N ASN A 156 -13.73 -0.25 7.08
CA ASN A 156 -12.77 0.62 6.43
C ASN A 156 -11.61 0.95 7.37
N PRO A 157 -10.37 0.50 7.09
CA PRO A 157 -9.22 0.86 7.92
C PRO A 157 -8.81 2.34 7.73
N SER A 158 -9.27 2.96 6.65
CA SER A 158 -9.21 4.41 6.40
C SER A 158 -10.40 4.86 5.54
N PRO A 159 -10.77 6.16 5.51
CA PRO A 159 -11.98 6.63 4.82
C PRO A 159 -12.06 6.24 3.34
N ASN A 160 -10.92 6.24 2.63
CA ASN A 160 -10.82 5.89 1.22
C ASN A 160 -10.46 4.40 0.99
N ALA A 161 -10.61 3.56 2.02
CA ALA A 161 -10.50 2.09 1.94
C ALA A 161 -11.86 1.39 2.08
N PRO A 162 -12.79 1.59 1.14
CA PRO A 162 -14.19 1.21 1.30
C PRO A 162 -14.49 -0.28 1.16
N ASN A 163 -13.61 -1.06 0.52
CA ASN A 163 -13.89 -2.46 0.22
C ASN A 163 -12.60 -3.25 -0.13
N LEU A 164 -12.79 -4.56 -0.31
CA LEU A 164 -11.73 -5.50 -0.67
C LEU A 164 -11.14 -5.25 -2.07
N SER A 165 -11.93 -4.78 -3.04
CA SER A 165 -11.42 -4.47 -4.38
C SER A 165 -10.36 -3.39 -4.34
N MET A 166 -10.62 -2.33 -3.57
CA MET A 166 -9.64 -1.29 -3.27
C MET A 166 -8.38 -1.91 -2.68
N ALA A 167 -8.50 -2.67 -1.58
CA ALA A 167 -7.36 -3.26 -0.90
C ALA A 167 -6.49 -4.12 -1.82
N ARG A 168 -7.12 -4.89 -2.72
CA ARG A 168 -6.42 -5.69 -3.74
C ARG A 168 -5.64 -4.81 -4.73
N ALA A 169 -6.23 -3.71 -5.18
CA ALA A 169 -5.63 -2.81 -6.18
C ALA A 169 -4.61 -1.81 -5.60
N TYR A 170 -4.65 -1.59 -4.28
CA TYR A 170 -3.96 -0.51 -3.58
C TYR A 170 -2.45 -0.44 -3.84
N ALA A 171 -1.76 -1.59 -3.92
CA ALA A 171 -0.31 -1.64 -4.20
C ALA A 171 0.08 -1.03 -5.56
N GLY A 172 -0.87 -0.91 -6.48
CA GLY A 172 -0.72 -0.15 -7.72
C GLY A 172 -1.31 1.24 -7.60
N THR A 173 -2.58 1.34 -7.26
CA THR A 173 -3.35 2.60 -7.34
C THR A 173 -2.85 3.66 -6.38
N VAL A 174 -2.15 3.31 -5.29
CA VAL A 174 -1.57 4.33 -4.42
C VAL A 174 -0.40 5.09 -5.06
N MET A 175 0.27 4.51 -6.06
CA MET A 175 1.32 5.22 -6.79
C MET A 175 0.80 6.50 -7.48
N LEU A 176 -0.51 6.54 -7.77
CA LEU A 176 -1.16 7.71 -8.33
C LEU A 176 -1.09 8.93 -7.42
N GLU A 177 -0.91 8.77 -6.11
CA GLU A 177 -0.75 9.90 -5.18
C GLU A 177 0.44 10.78 -5.56
N GLY A 178 1.53 10.15 -6.04
CA GLY A 178 2.72 10.82 -6.59
C GLY A 178 2.54 11.39 -8.00
N THR A 179 1.34 11.30 -8.58
CA THR A 179 1.04 11.75 -9.95
C THR A 179 -0.10 12.74 -10.03
N THR A 180 -0.18 13.48 -11.13
CA THR A 180 -1.27 14.41 -11.45
C THR A 180 -2.57 13.72 -11.85
N LEU A 181 -2.55 12.41 -12.13
CA LEU A 181 -3.76 11.62 -12.41
C LEU A 181 -4.60 11.46 -11.13
N SER A 182 -5.92 11.57 -11.23
CA SER A 182 -6.81 11.22 -10.13
C SER A 182 -6.77 9.72 -9.85
N GLU A 183 -6.80 9.36 -8.58
CA GLU A 183 -6.97 8.01 -8.05
C GLU A 183 -8.43 7.74 -7.63
N GLY A 184 -9.37 8.59 -8.05
CA GLY A 184 -10.79 8.43 -7.73
C GLY A 184 -11.19 8.84 -6.30
N ARG A 185 -10.27 9.38 -5.49
CA ARG A 185 -10.66 10.13 -4.27
C ARG A 185 -11.63 11.23 -4.68
N GLY A 186 -12.68 11.43 -3.89
CA GLY A 186 -13.81 12.28 -4.30
C GLY A 186 -14.96 11.54 -5.00
N THR A 187 -14.85 10.23 -5.21
CA THR A 187 -15.90 9.39 -5.81
C THR A 187 -16.34 8.26 -4.86
N THR A 188 -17.26 7.39 -5.30
CA THR A 188 -17.65 6.18 -4.58
C THR A 188 -16.74 4.97 -4.84
N ARG A 189 -15.69 5.14 -5.65
CA ARG A 189 -14.71 4.09 -6.04
C ARG A 189 -13.25 4.59 -5.91
N PRO A 190 -12.85 5.18 -4.78
CA PRO A 190 -11.47 5.63 -4.59
C PRO A 190 -10.52 4.43 -4.67
N LEU A 191 -9.35 4.66 -5.29
CA LEU A 191 -8.27 3.67 -5.45
C LEU A 191 -8.68 2.39 -6.20
N GLU A 192 -9.82 2.42 -6.89
CA GLU A 192 -10.29 1.41 -7.85
C GLU A 192 -10.36 1.98 -9.29
N VAL A 193 -10.29 3.32 -9.42
CA VAL A 193 -10.29 4.04 -10.70
C VAL A 193 -9.11 4.98 -10.79
N PHE A 194 -8.68 5.28 -12.01
CA PHE A 194 -7.73 6.35 -12.26
C PHE A 194 -7.98 7.07 -13.58
N GLY A 195 -7.60 8.34 -13.68
CA GLY A 195 -7.80 9.13 -14.89
C GLY A 195 -7.54 10.63 -14.73
N ALA A 196 -7.73 11.38 -15.79
CA ALA A 196 -7.63 12.84 -15.81
C ALA A 196 -8.59 13.43 -16.86
N PRO A 197 -8.91 14.73 -16.82
CA PRO A 197 -9.78 15.36 -17.82
C PRO A 197 -9.24 15.32 -19.25
N ASP A 198 -7.90 15.27 -19.39
CA ASP A 198 -7.17 15.32 -20.65
C ASP A 198 -6.63 13.95 -21.11
N LEU A 199 -6.96 12.87 -20.40
CA LEU A 199 -6.52 11.52 -20.72
C LEU A 199 -7.45 10.87 -21.76
N ASP A 200 -6.92 10.19 -22.77
CA ASP A 200 -7.70 9.25 -23.60
C ASP A 200 -7.52 7.82 -23.05
N ALA A 201 -8.45 7.39 -22.20
CA ALA A 201 -8.38 6.07 -21.57
C ALA A 201 -8.48 4.91 -22.57
N ALA A 202 -9.15 5.11 -23.71
CA ALA A 202 -9.24 4.08 -24.74
C ALA A 202 -7.90 3.91 -25.46
N ALA A 203 -7.21 5.00 -25.78
CA ALA A 203 -5.84 4.95 -26.29
C ALA A 203 -4.88 4.34 -25.27
N LEU A 204 -4.99 4.77 -24.00
CA LEU A 204 -4.18 4.23 -22.91
C LEU A 204 -4.29 2.70 -22.82
N LEU A 205 -5.51 2.16 -22.79
CA LEU A 205 -5.72 0.72 -22.72
C LEU A 205 -5.15 -0.03 -23.92
N ARG A 206 -5.24 0.54 -25.14
CA ARG A 206 -4.61 -0.05 -26.33
C ARG A 206 -3.10 -0.12 -26.20
N ASP A 207 -2.46 0.96 -25.73
CA ASP A 207 -1.01 1.01 -25.57
C ASP A 207 -0.53 0.07 -24.46
N MET A 208 -1.24 0.01 -23.33
CA MET A 208 -0.97 -0.95 -22.26
C MET A 208 -1.06 -2.39 -22.78
N HIS A 209 -2.11 -2.74 -23.54
CA HIS A 209 -2.24 -4.06 -24.16
C HIS A 209 -1.15 -4.37 -25.17
N ALA A 210 -0.64 -3.37 -25.90
CA ALA A 210 0.43 -3.56 -26.87
C ALA A 210 1.81 -3.71 -26.20
N LEU A 211 2.03 -3.06 -25.06
CA LEU A 211 3.31 -3.08 -24.34
C LEU A 211 3.50 -4.36 -23.51
N ALA A 212 2.55 -4.68 -22.63
CA ALA A 212 2.68 -5.81 -21.71
C ALA A 212 1.30 -6.42 -21.35
N PRO A 213 0.65 -7.14 -22.28
CA PRO A 213 -0.68 -7.71 -22.03
C PRO A 213 -0.68 -8.73 -20.86
N GLN A 214 0.48 -9.31 -20.53
CA GLN A 214 0.64 -10.20 -19.38
C GLN A 214 0.41 -9.51 -18.04
N TRP A 215 0.75 -8.23 -17.90
CA TRP A 215 0.57 -7.46 -16.66
C TRP A 215 -0.87 -6.98 -16.44
N LEU A 216 -1.74 -7.15 -17.45
CA LEU A 216 -3.16 -6.78 -17.40
C LEU A 216 -4.07 -7.96 -17.02
N GLN A 217 -3.48 -9.10 -16.67
CA GLN A 217 -4.21 -10.32 -16.34
C GLN A 217 -4.73 -10.31 -14.90
N GLY A 218 -5.69 -11.19 -14.61
CA GLY A 218 -6.25 -11.37 -13.27
C GLY A 218 -7.15 -10.24 -12.76
N CYS A 219 -7.52 -9.31 -13.64
CA CYS A 219 -8.56 -8.31 -13.41
C CYS A 219 -9.33 -8.04 -14.71
N ARG A 220 -10.38 -7.23 -14.63
CA ARG A 220 -11.03 -6.62 -15.80
C ARG A 220 -10.83 -5.11 -15.76
N LEU A 221 -10.30 -4.57 -16.84
CA LEU A 221 -10.17 -3.12 -17.03
C LEU A 221 -11.36 -2.60 -17.82
N ARG A 222 -11.98 -1.54 -17.31
CA ARG A 222 -13.15 -0.91 -17.91
C ARG A 222 -12.90 0.58 -18.09
N GLU A 223 -13.02 1.06 -19.31
CA GLU A 223 -13.10 2.48 -19.59
C GLU A 223 -14.28 3.13 -18.85
N CYS A 224 -14.05 4.29 -18.25
CA CYS A 224 -15.07 4.99 -17.49
C CYS A 224 -14.86 6.51 -17.50
N TRP A 225 -15.93 7.23 -17.12
CA TRP A 225 -15.90 8.65 -16.82
C TRP A 225 -16.33 8.83 -15.37
N PHE A 226 -15.64 9.71 -14.66
CA PHE A 226 -15.94 10.03 -13.28
C PHE A 226 -15.59 11.47 -12.98
N GLU A 227 -16.28 12.08 -12.02
CA GLU A 227 -16.03 13.45 -11.59
C GLU A 227 -15.81 13.45 -10.07
N PRO A 228 -14.58 13.68 -9.59
CA PRO A 228 -14.29 13.81 -8.18
C PRO A 228 -15.03 15.00 -7.54
N THR A 229 -15.58 14.82 -6.34
CA THR A 229 -16.18 15.90 -5.54
C THR A 229 -15.17 16.66 -4.68
N PHE A 230 -14.00 16.07 -4.45
CA PHE A 230 -12.84 16.65 -3.76
C PHE A 230 -11.56 16.00 -4.31
N HIS A 231 -10.39 16.47 -3.85
CA HIS A 231 -9.07 16.00 -4.29
C HIS A 231 -8.73 16.38 -5.75
N LYS A 232 -7.80 15.66 -6.39
CA LYS A 232 -7.35 15.89 -7.77
C LYS A 232 -8.52 15.90 -8.75
N HIS A 233 -8.54 16.91 -9.62
CA HIS A 233 -9.57 17.11 -10.67
C HIS A 233 -11.01 17.29 -10.13
N ALA A 234 -11.17 17.80 -8.91
CA ALA A 234 -12.48 18.08 -8.34
C ALA A 234 -13.34 18.98 -9.25
N GLY A 235 -14.57 18.57 -9.52
CA GLY A 235 -15.51 19.27 -10.40
C GLY A 235 -15.18 19.19 -11.89
N SER A 236 -14.23 18.34 -12.29
CA SER A 236 -13.88 18.10 -13.69
C SER A 236 -14.13 16.64 -14.06
N GLN A 237 -14.85 16.41 -15.16
CA GLN A 237 -15.03 15.06 -15.69
C GLN A 237 -13.69 14.50 -16.16
N CYS A 238 -13.25 13.41 -15.53
CA CYS A 238 -12.09 12.64 -15.91
C CYS A 238 -12.51 11.50 -16.85
N HIS A 239 -11.72 11.25 -17.89
CA HIS A 239 -11.76 10.00 -18.65
C HIS A 239 -10.67 9.08 -18.09
N GLY A 240 -11.01 7.82 -17.86
CA GLY A 240 -10.15 6.95 -17.09
C GLY A 240 -10.49 5.47 -17.17
N VAL A 241 -9.86 4.70 -16.29
CA VAL A 241 -9.96 3.24 -16.23
C VAL A 241 -10.38 2.83 -14.82
N GLN A 242 -11.35 1.92 -14.73
CA GLN A 242 -11.71 1.20 -13.52
C GLN A 242 -11.12 -0.21 -13.55
N ILE A 243 -10.56 -0.63 -12.41
CA ILE A 243 -10.00 -1.96 -12.18
C ILE A 243 -11.03 -2.80 -11.41
N HIS A 244 -11.54 -3.87 -12.02
CA HIS A 244 -12.48 -4.80 -11.40
C HIS A 244 -11.76 -6.08 -10.96
N VAL A 245 -11.94 -6.44 -9.68
CA VAL A 245 -11.32 -7.61 -9.02
C VAL A 245 -12.31 -8.33 -8.08
N ASP A 246 -13.60 -8.12 -8.33
CA ASP A 246 -14.75 -8.59 -7.56
C ASP A 246 -15.68 -9.50 -8.37
N ASP A 247 -15.38 -9.74 -9.64
CA ASP A 247 -16.10 -10.69 -10.51
C ASP A 247 -15.25 -11.94 -10.82
N GLY A 248 -15.76 -12.82 -11.68
CA GLY A 248 -15.08 -14.05 -12.10
C GLY A 248 -13.79 -13.84 -12.92
N ALA A 249 -13.44 -12.59 -13.31
CA ALA A 249 -12.18 -12.31 -13.98
C ALA A 249 -11.00 -12.24 -13.00
N TYR A 250 -11.26 -12.10 -11.69
CA TYR A 250 -10.21 -12.02 -10.68
C TYR A 250 -9.40 -13.32 -10.59
N GLN A 251 -8.10 -13.24 -10.87
CA GLN A 251 -7.16 -14.35 -10.71
C GLN A 251 -6.03 -13.93 -9.79
N HIS A 252 -6.11 -14.35 -8.52
CA HIS A 252 -5.27 -13.84 -7.43
C HIS A 252 -3.76 -13.78 -7.74
N HIS A 253 -3.20 -14.87 -8.26
CA HIS A 253 -1.77 -14.99 -8.54
C HIS A 253 -1.32 -14.28 -9.83
N ARG A 254 -2.25 -13.90 -10.70
CA ARG A 254 -1.94 -13.18 -11.95
C ARG A 254 -2.21 -11.69 -11.85
N PHE A 255 -2.98 -11.26 -10.86
CA PHE A 255 -3.26 -9.85 -10.66
C PHE A 255 -2.03 -9.13 -10.08
N GLN A 256 -1.48 -8.25 -10.91
CA GLN A 256 -0.23 -7.51 -10.69
C GLN A 256 -0.52 -6.00 -10.68
N PRO A 257 -1.17 -5.45 -9.63
CA PRO A 257 -1.56 -4.04 -9.58
C PRO A 257 -0.39 -3.06 -9.71
N TRP A 258 0.78 -3.36 -9.14
CA TRP A 258 1.94 -2.45 -9.23
C TRP A 258 2.45 -2.34 -10.67
N ARG A 259 2.61 -3.47 -11.37
CA ARG A 259 2.99 -3.49 -12.79
C ARG A 259 1.92 -2.87 -13.68
N LEU A 260 0.65 -3.14 -13.41
CA LEU A 260 -0.46 -2.55 -14.16
C LEU A 260 -0.40 -1.02 -14.13
N GLN A 261 -0.21 -0.44 -12.95
CA GLN A 261 -0.15 1.01 -12.82
C GLN A 261 1.17 1.59 -13.34
N ALA A 262 2.30 0.88 -13.19
CA ALA A 262 3.57 1.25 -13.84
C ALA A 262 3.41 1.33 -15.37
N LEU A 263 2.71 0.37 -15.97
CA LEU A 263 2.43 0.34 -17.40
C LEU A 263 1.52 1.48 -17.84
N ALA A 264 0.54 1.86 -17.02
CA ALA A 264 -0.30 3.02 -17.29
C ALA A 264 0.55 4.31 -17.34
N PHE A 265 1.49 4.50 -16.40
CA PHE A 265 2.40 5.65 -16.44
C PHE A 265 3.27 5.66 -17.71
N LYS A 266 3.84 4.50 -18.07
CA LYS A 266 4.61 4.33 -19.30
C LYS A 266 3.80 4.67 -20.55
N ALA A 267 2.54 4.20 -20.61
CA ALA A 267 1.65 4.44 -21.74
C ALA A 267 1.24 5.93 -21.85
N VAL A 268 1.04 6.64 -20.72
CA VAL A 268 0.81 8.09 -20.72
C VAL A 268 1.99 8.83 -21.34
N LEU A 269 3.23 8.58 -20.88
CA LEU A 269 4.41 9.26 -21.44
C LEU A 269 4.72 8.85 -22.89
N ARG A 270 4.30 7.66 -23.31
CA ARG A 270 4.38 7.24 -24.72
C ARG A 270 3.46 8.07 -25.62
N GLN A 271 2.28 8.46 -25.13
CA GLN A 271 1.33 9.28 -25.88
C GLN A 271 1.73 10.76 -25.88
N CYS A 272 2.26 11.25 -24.76
CA CYS A 272 2.73 12.62 -24.61
C CYS A 272 3.97 12.64 -23.70
N ALA A 273 5.16 12.74 -24.32
CA ALA A 273 6.43 12.68 -23.61
C ALA A 273 6.60 13.77 -22.54
N ASP A 274 6.02 14.95 -22.79
CA ASP A 274 6.07 16.11 -21.89
C ASP A 274 4.84 16.19 -20.96
N TYR A 275 4.04 15.13 -20.83
CA TYR A 275 2.90 15.11 -19.92
C TYR A 275 3.39 15.35 -18.48
N PRO A 276 2.82 16.31 -17.72
CA PRO A 276 3.27 16.64 -16.37
C PRO A 276 2.77 15.57 -15.39
N LEU A 277 3.32 14.36 -15.48
CA LEU A 277 2.81 13.19 -14.78
C LEU A 277 3.10 13.25 -13.28
N TRP A 278 4.29 13.67 -12.87
CA TRP A 278 4.73 13.63 -11.49
C TRP A 278 4.32 14.88 -10.71
N ARG A 279 3.89 14.70 -9.47
CA ARG A 279 3.63 15.81 -8.56
C ARG A 279 4.84 16.08 -7.67
N ASP A 280 5.21 17.35 -7.59
CA ASP A 280 6.19 17.85 -6.63
C ASP A 280 5.43 18.57 -5.50
N PHE A 281 5.33 17.89 -4.35
CA PHE A 281 4.62 18.39 -3.17
C PHE A 281 5.10 17.64 -1.92
N PRO A 282 4.95 18.23 -0.72
CA PRO A 282 5.25 17.52 0.51
C PRO A 282 4.38 16.26 0.68
N TYR A 283 5.00 15.13 0.98
CA TYR A 283 4.33 13.83 1.10
C TYR A 283 4.74 13.14 2.41
N GLU A 284 3.78 12.92 3.31
CA GLU A 284 4.00 12.17 4.58
C GLU A 284 5.23 12.67 5.36
N TYR A 285 5.29 13.99 5.52
CA TYR A 285 6.32 14.77 6.24
C TYR A 285 7.68 14.81 5.54
N GLU A 286 7.77 14.36 4.29
CA GLU A 286 8.92 14.60 3.42
C GLU A 286 8.69 15.79 2.49
N TYR A 287 9.71 16.63 2.38
CA TYR A 287 9.66 17.91 1.65
C TYR A 287 10.64 17.99 0.48
N ASP A 288 11.63 17.09 0.42
CA ASP A 288 12.76 17.20 -0.52
C ASP A 288 12.72 16.17 -1.67
N ARG A 289 11.98 15.07 -1.48
CA ARG A 289 11.96 13.93 -2.42
C ARG A 289 10.60 13.82 -3.08
N LEU A 290 10.58 13.47 -4.36
CA LEU A 290 9.33 13.26 -5.10
C LEU A 290 8.50 12.14 -4.46
N ALA A 291 7.20 12.38 -4.31
CA ALA A 291 6.28 11.44 -3.72
C ALA A 291 6.29 10.07 -4.41
N ILE A 292 6.38 10.01 -5.75
CA ILE A 292 6.45 8.75 -6.49
C ILE A 292 7.68 7.91 -6.13
N ASP A 293 8.82 8.55 -5.90
CA ASP A 293 10.07 7.87 -5.57
C ASP A 293 10.06 7.40 -4.10
N LEU A 294 9.45 8.18 -3.19
CA LEU A 294 9.18 7.77 -1.80
C LEU A 294 8.26 6.55 -1.73
N ILE A 295 7.14 6.59 -2.46
CA ILE A 295 6.17 5.49 -2.53
C ILE A 295 6.87 4.22 -3.03
N ASN A 296 7.67 4.31 -4.08
CA ASN A 296 8.37 3.17 -4.68
C ASN A 296 9.69 2.80 -3.99
N GLY A 297 10.16 3.59 -3.03
CA GLY A 297 11.37 3.33 -2.26
C GLY A 297 12.66 3.46 -3.08
N SER A 298 12.60 4.12 -4.23
CA SER A 298 13.73 4.47 -5.12
C SER A 298 13.23 5.25 -6.35
N PRO A 299 14.10 5.91 -7.14
CA PRO A 299 13.69 6.58 -8.37
C PRO A 299 13.55 5.63 -9.57
N LEU A 300 13.91 4.35 -9.42
CA LEU A 300 14.02 3.40 -10.54
C LEU A 300 12.75 3.25 -11.35
N LEU A 301 11.58 3.23 -10.70
CA LEU A 301 10.31 3.12 -11.42
C LEU A 301 10.09 4.35 -12.30
N ARG A 302 10.30 5.55 -11.74
CA ARG A 302 10.13 6.80 -12.45
C ARG A 302 11.11 6.90 -13.61
N GLU A 303 12.39 6.58 -13.37
CA GLU A 303 13.43 6.55 -14.41
C GLU A 303 13.07 5.57 -15.54
N TRP A 304 12.54 4.39 -15.22
CA TRP A 304 12.04 3.43 -16.22
C TRP A 304 10.83 3.95 -17.01
N VAL A 305 9.92 4.65 -16.34
CA VAL A 305 8.75 5.28 -17.00
C VAL A 305 9.21 6.38 -17.97
N GLU A 306 10.15 7.23 -17.55
CA GLU A 306 10.66 8.38 -18.31
C GLU A 306 11.57 7.99 -19.49
N ASP A 307 12.29 6.87 -19.39
CA ASP A 307 13.13 6.39 -20.49
C ASP A 307 12.26 5.81 -21.62
N ALA A 308 12.06 6.56 -22.70
CA ALA A 308 11.26 6.13 -23.85
C ALA A 308 11.75 4.83 -24.53
N ALA A 309 13.02 4.45 -24.36
CA ALA A 309 13.59 3.23 -24.91
C ALA A 309 13.39 2.01 -23.99
N ALA A 310 13.18 2.22 -22.68
CA ALA A 310 13.03 1.13 -21.73
C ALA A 310 11.73 0.33 -21.99
N THR A 311 11.88 -0.99 -21.91
CA THR A 311 10.83 -1.99 -22.16
C THR A 311 10.31 -2.59 -20.85
N PRO A 312 9.12 -3.21 -20.83
CA PRO A 312 8.64 -3.97 -19.67
C PRO A 312 9.66 -5.00 -19.15
N GLU A 313 10.42 -5.63 -20.04
CA GLU A 313 11.48 -6.59 -19.70
C GLU A 313 12.61 -5.95 -18.88
N ASP A 314 12.94 -4.67 -19.11
CA ASP A 314 13.95 -3.96 -18.33
C ASP A 314 13.50 -3.75 -16.87
N LEU A 315 12.20 -3.48 -16.64
CA LEU A 315 11.64 -3.38 -15.29
C LEU A 315 11.59 -4.75 -14.60
N GLU A 316 11.25 -5.82 -15.34
CA GLU A 316 11.31 -7.19 -14.81
C GLU A 316 12.73 -7.59 -14.42
N ALA A 317 13.73 -7.21 -15.21
CA ALA A 317 15.14 -7.57 -14.95
C ALA A 317 15.63 -7.09 -13.58
N ILE A 318 15.10 -5.97 -13.08
CA ILE A 318 15.42 -5.44 -11.75
C ILE A 318 14.42 -5.85 -10.67
N THR A 319 13.15 -6.11 -11.03
CA THR A 319 12.09 -6.42 -10.06
C THR A 319 12.03 -7.91 -9.71
N ALA A 320 12.20 -8.80 -10.68
CA ALA A 320 12.11 -10.25 -10.44
C ALA A 320 13.16 -10.76 -9.43
N PRO A 321 14.43 -10.30 -9.44
CA PRO A 321 15.40 -10.68 -8.40
C PRO A 321 14.99 -10.22 -6.99
N ASP A 322 14.48 -8.99 -6.85
CA ASP A 322 13.99 -8.44 -5.59
C ASP A 322 12.83 -9.27 -5.04
N GLU A 323 11.83 -9.57 -5.87
CA GLU A 323 10.70 -10.38 -5.46
C GLU A 323 11.11 -11.83 -5.12
N ALA A 324 12.05 -12.41 -5.85
CA ALA A 324 12.57 -13.75 -5.55
C ALA A 324 13.31 -13.78 -4.21
N ALA A 325 14.17 -12.78 -3.97
CA ALA A 325 14.87 -12.62 -2.69
C ALA A 325 13.87 -12.44 -1.54
N TRP A 326 12.84 -11.60 -1.72
CA TRP A 326 11.79 -11.41 -0.70
C TRP A 326 10.99 -12.68 -0.45
N ARG A 327 10.56 -13.41 -1.50
CA ARG A 327 9.84 -14.68 -1.34
C ARG A 327 10.65 -15.70 -0.54
N ALA A 328 11.96 -15.77 -0.77
CA ALA A 328 12.86 -16.64 -0.01
C ALA A 328 13.00 -16.16 1.46
N ALA A 329 13.27 -14.87 1.67
CA ALA A 329 13.49 -14.30 3.00
C ALA A 329 12.24 -14.39 3.89
N ARG A 330 11.07 -14.05 3.35
CA ARG A 330 9.81 -14.01 4.12
C ARG A 330 9.35 -15.39 4.60
N GLY A 331 9.82 -16.47 3.95
CA GLY A 331 9.39 -17.85 4.24
C GLY A 331 9.63 -18.27 5.69
N ALA A 332 10.70 -17.78 6.32
CA ALA A 332 11.00 -18.06 7.72
C ALA A 332 10.02 -17.42 8.72
N PHE A 333 9.19 -16.49 8.26
CA PHE A 333 8.29 -15.68 9.09
C PHE A 333 6.81 -16.02 8.88
N LEU A 334 6.49 -16.86 7.90
CA LEU A 334 5.11 -17.28 7.63
C LEU A 334 4.55 -18.09 8.80
N LEU A 335 3.31 -17.78 9.19
CA LEU A 335 2.56 -18.46 10.24
C LEU A 335 1.41 -19.31 9.69
N TYR A 336 1.04 -19.11 8.42
CA TYR A 336 -0.12 -19.73 7.76
C TYR A 336 0.16 -20.18 6.33
#